data_AF-A0A7V2LX15-F1
#
_entry.id   AF-A0A7V2LX15-F1
#
_cell.length_a   1.000
_cell.length_b   1.000
_cell.length_c   1.000
_cell.angle_alpha   90.00
_cell.angle_beta   90.00
_cell.angle_gamma   90.00
#
_symmetry.space_group_name_H-M   'P 1'
#
loop_
_entity.id
_entity.type
_entity.pdbx_description
1 polymer ?
#
loop_
_entity_poly.entity_id
_entity_poly.type
_entity_poly.pdbx_seq_one_letter_code
_entity_poly.pdbx_strand_id
1 'polypeptide(L)' 'SLGATLQHGEWVHPKGWRAQVEPAPDYQIGSLRVGQVWLRLHGEDQAFQSAWEALKPKLLRAGG' A
#
# COMPACT_ATOMS: atom_id res chain seq x y z
N SER A 1 7.61 2.58 12.54
CA SER A 1 6.63 3.48 11.91
C SER A 1 6.68 3.26 10.40
N LEU A 2 5.56 3.06 9.72
CA LEU A 2 5.48 3.01 8.24
C LEU A 2 5.56 4.44 7.64
N GLY A 3 6.53 5.23 8.09
CA GLY A 3 6.69 6.66 7.76
C GLY A 3 7.66 6.91 6.62
N ALA A 4 7.85 5.95 5.72
CA ALA A 4 8.69 6.13 4.55
C ALA A 4 7.86 6.72 3.40
N THR A 5 8.34 7.81 2.81
CA THR A 5 7.85 8.30 1.52
C THR A 5 8.42 7.38 0.44
N LEU A 6 7.55 6.69 -0.29
CA LEU A 6 7.91 5.84 -1.42
C LEU A 6 7.82 6.65 -2.71
N GLN A 7 8.89 6.70 -3.49
CA GLN A 7 8.80 7.17 -4.88
C GLN A 7 8.31 6.04 -5.79
N HIS A 8 7.73 6.43 -6.92
CA HIS A 8 7.14 5.52 -7.90
C HIS A 8 8.10 4.38 -8.30
N GLY A 9 7.66 3.13 -8.15
CA GLY A 9 8.40 1.95 -8.60
C GLY A 9 9.55 1.49 -7.69
N GLU A 10 9.86 2.21 -6.60
CA GLU A 10 10.90 1.81 -5.67
C GLU A 10 10.45 0.71 -4.71
N TRP A 11 11.40 -0.17 -4.35
CA TRP A 11 11.21 -1.11 -3.26
C TRP A 11 11.68 -0.48 -1.95
N VAL A 12 10.81 -0.43 -0.95
CA VAL A 12 11.26 -0.20 0.44
C VAL A 12 11.54 -1.53 1.12
N HIS A 13 12.58 -1.54 1.96
CA HIS A 13 13.05 -2.73 2.70
C HIS A 13 12.96 -2.56 4.23
N PRO A 14 11.76 -2.38 4.79
CA PRO A 14 11.58 -2.51 6.24
C PRO A 14 11.90 -3.94 6.69
N LYS A 15 12.64 -4.09 7.80
CA LYS A 15 13.20 -5.37 8.29
C LYS A 15 12.28 -6.59 8.02
N GLY A 16 12.73 -7.52 7.17
CA GLY A 16 12.07 -8.81 6.90
C GLY A 16 11.02 -8.81 5.79
N TRP A 17 10.69 -7.66 5.21
CA TRP A 17 9.77 -7.57 4.08
C TRP A 17 10.13 -6.42 3.13
N ARG A 18 9.55 -6.42 1.94
CA ARG A 18 9.69 -5.36 0.96
C ARG A 18 8.34 -5.01 0.34
N ALA A 19 8.14 -3.73 0.05
CA ALA A 19 6.96 -3.21 -0.64
C ALA A 19 7.33 -2.45 -1.89
N GLN A 20 6.51 -2.58 -2.92
CA GLN A 20 6.51 -1.72 -4.09
C GLN A 20 5.11 -1.15 -4.29
N VAL A 21 5.05 0.14 -4.62
CA VAL A 21 3.81 0.84 -4.93
C VAL A 21 3.82 1.24 -6.40
N GLU A 22 2.78 0.83 -7.11
CA GLU A 22 2.52 1.18 -8.50
C GLU A 22 1.23 2.01 -8.59
N PRO A 23 1.12 2.99 -9.48
CA PRO A 23 -0.09 3.74 -9.70
C PRO A 23 -1.08 2.82 -10.41
N ALA A 24 -2.32 2.81 -9.93
CA ALA A 24 -3.41 2.15 -10.61
C ALA A 24 -4.28 3.20 -11.31
N PRO A 25 -5.02 2.83 -12.36
CA PRO A 25 -5.98 3.75 -12.98
C PRO A 25 -6.94 4.31 -11.93
N ASP A 26 -7.29 5.59 -12.05
CA ASP A 26 -8.28 6.19 -11.16
C ASP A 26 -9.60 5.42 -11.21
N TYR A 27 -10.21 5.21 -10.05
CA TYR A 27 -11.58 4.72 -9.96
C TYR A 27 -12.55 5.89 -10.05
N GLN A 28 -13.55 5.76 -10.92
CA GLN A 28 -14.53 6.83 -11.15
C GLN A 28 -15.92 6.45 -10.59
N ILE A 29 -16.46 7.32 -9.74
CA ILE A 29 -17.83 7.22 -9.20
C ILE A 29 -18.59 8.48 -9.59
N GLY A 30 -19.37 8.42 -10.67
CA GLY A 30 -20.02 9.61 -11.23
C GLY A 30 -18.98 10.64 -11.70
N SER A 31 -18.97 11.83 -11.09
CA SER A 31 -17.98 12.88 -11.34
C SER A 31 -16.74 12.81 -10.45
N LEU A 32 -16.73 11.95 -9.42
CA LEU A 32 -15.61 11.80 -8.50
C LEU A 32 -14.53 10.88 -9.10
N ARG A 33 -13.27 11.34 -9.08
CA ARG A 33 -12.08 10.51 -9.36
C ARG A 33 -11.36 10.20 -8.06
N VAL A 34 -11.11 8.91 -7.84
CA VAL A 34 -10.37 8.41 -6.69
C VAL A 34 -9.06 7.83 -7.20
N GLY A 35 -7.94 8.45 -6.82
CA GLY A 35 -6.62 7.94 -7.12
C GLY A 35 -6.42 6.57 -6.47
N GLN A 36 -5.88 5.62 -7.23
CA GLN A 36 -5.63 4.26 -6.75
C GLN A 36 -4.15 3.91 -6.86
N VAL A 37 -3.73 2.96 -6.03
CA VAL A 37 -2.41 2.36 -6.10
C VAL A 37 -2.51 0.85 -5.96
N TRP A 38 -1.62 0.14 -6.65
CA TRP A 38 -1.36 -1.28 -6.39
C TRP A 38 -0.16 -1.39 -5.46
N LEU A 39 -0.29 -2.25 -4.45
CA LEU A 39 0.77 -2.53 -3.50
C LEU A 39 1.20 -3.99 -3.66
N ARG A 40 2.46 -4.22 -3.97
CA ARG A 40 3.08 -5.55 -3.97
C ARG A 40 3.92 -5.70 -2.71
N LEU A 41 3.73 -6.81 -1.99
CA LEU A 41 4.44 -7.13 -0.76
C LEU A 41 5.17 -8.46 -0.94
N HIS A 42 6.43 -8.52 -0.52
CA HIS A 42 7.20 -9.77 -0.42
C HIS A 42 7.89 -9.83 0.93
N GLY A 43 7.88 -10.99 1.58
CA GLY A 43 8.54 -11.19 2.85
C GLY A 43 8.22 -12.56 3.40
N GLU A 44 8.80 -12.88 4.56
CA GLU A 44 8.44 -14.06 5.33
C GLU A 44 7.02 -13.90 5.92
N ASP A 45 6.30 -15.00 6.12
CA ASP A 45 4.88 -14.99 6.54
C ASP A 45 4.63 -14.13 7.79
N GLN A 46 5.54 -14.16 8.76
CA GLN A 46 5.43 -13.38 10.00
C GLN A 46 5.61 -11.87 9.77
N ALA A 47 6.50 -11.50 8.85
CA ALA A 47 6.74 -10.12 8.45
C ALA A 47 5.58 -9.58 7.59
N PHE A 48 5.02 -10.43 6.71
CA PHE A 48 3.82 -10.12 5.92
C PHE A 48 2.61 -9.86 6.82
N GLN A 49 2.34 -10.73 7.80
CA GLN A 49 1.21 -10.57 8.71
C GLN A 49 1.30 -9.25 9.48
N SER A 50 2.50 -8.91 9.97
CA SER A 50 2.75 -7.65 10.68
C SER A 50 2.53 -6.42 9.78
N ALA A 51 2.96 -6.48 8.51
CA ALA A 51 2.72 -5.44 7.53
C ALA A 51 1.22 -5.31 7.20
N TRP A 52 0.50 -6.43 7.04
CA TRP A 52 -0.93 -6.47 6.77
C TRP A 52 -1.75 -5.84 7.89
N GLU A 53 -1.49 -6.19 9.15
CA GLU A 53 -2.20 -5.58 10.30
C GLU A 53 -2.01 -4.06 10.38
N ALA A 54 -0.82 -3.57 10.00
CA ALA A 54 -0.54 -2.14 9.96
C ALA A 54 -1.18 -1.41 8.76
N LEU A 55 -1.42 -2.11 7.65
CA LEU A 55 -2.03 -1.57 6.43
C LEU A 55 -3.57 -1.61 6.45
N LYS A 56 -4.15 -2.66 7.01
CA LYS A 56 -5.60 -2.88 7.13
C LYS A 56 -6.39 -1.64 7.57
N PRO A 57 -6.01 -0.88 8.62
CA PRO A 57 -6.76 0.33 9.01
C PRO A 57 -6.61 1.49 8.02
N LYS A 58 -5.57 1.51 7.17
CA LYS A 58 -5.35 2.56 6.16
C LYS A 58 -6.11 2.29 4.85
N LEU A 59 -6.37 1.02 4.54
CA LEU A 59 -7.11 0.60 3.36
C LEU A 59 -8.63 0.83 3.49
N LEU A 60 -9.16 0.77 4.72
CA LEU A 60 -10.61 0.87 4.98
C LEU A 60 -11.15 2.31 5.06
N ARG A 61 -10.29 3.33 5.08
CA ARG A 61 -10.71 4.73 5.31
C ARG A 61 -11.07 5.53 4.04
N ALA A 62 -11.22 4.87 2.89
CA ALA A 62 -11.63 5.52 1.64
C ALA A 62 -13.14 5.40 1.31
N GLY A 63 -13.96 4.92 2.26
CA GLY A 63 -15.41 4.80 2.11
C GLY A 63 -16.16 5.37 3.31
N GLY A 64 -16.59 6.63 3.17
CA GLY A 64 -17.49 7.35 4.05
C GLY A 64 -18.07 8.53 3.27
#